data_AF-A0A8B9NCQ8-F1
#
_entry.id   AF-A0A8B9NCQ8-F1
#
_cell.length_a   1.000
_cell.length_b   1.000
_cell.length_c   1.000
_cell.angle_alpha   90.00
_cell.angle_beta   90.00
_cell.angle_gamma   90.00
#
_symmetry.space_group_name_H-M   'P 1'
#
loop_
_entity.id
_entity.type
_entity.pdbx_description
1 polymer ?
#
loop_
_entity_poly.entity_id
_entity_poly.type
_entity_poly.pdbx_seq_one_letter_code
_entity_poly.pdbx_strand_id
1 'polypeptide(L)'
;MNGLKGWCAVLDVRPHGESPESVKVLRLTLPNDLPGDRREQVKQKPVGKAFAMVANRSSNSHSLASECIKSNDGDEEIIKVYLKARAEGSMNHEEHVNQLKSEVRYIQEARSSLKKLREDLSSKLENRQGDKQHAQVVLEKQNGSWLYPEMLHADSWEDQEEDCSSEDVEKIRQTAKRLFMKLQEVEKRHQLERKTFERTVSQYQEEAEQTSSALRRAEKSVMEKEVQVDELQRLLAGMEKEHRSLLLKMKEGEAELARLRSVEGDKLAEQDRSAQLEKEVAMLREKIHHLDDMLKSQQRKVRQMIEQLQNSKTVIQAKDAVIQELKEKVAYLEAENLEMHDRIEHLIEKQVSRGGHSSRARSKSEYVSSKRLTGPKPLPLIRVVET
;
A
#
# COMPACT_ATOMS: atom_id res chain seq x y z
N MET A 1 1.13 31.84 24.67
CA MET A 1 0.83 31.48 26.08
C MET A 1 -0.57 30.91 26.14
N ASN A 2 -0.70 29.70 26.70
CA ASN A 2 -1.89 29.08 27.33
C ASN A 2 -3.14 28.87 26.44
N GLY A 3 -3.76 27.70 26.36
CA GLY A 3 -3.59 26.47 27.11
C GLY A 3 -4.49 25.36 26.56
N LEU A 4 -4.00 24.14 26.76
CA LEU A 4 -4.65 22.84 26.66
C LEU A 4 -6.19 22.83 26.68
N LYS A 5 -6.81 22.29 25.62
CA LYS A 5 -8.14 21.68 25.67
C LYS A 5 -8.12 20.33 24.97
N GLY A 6 -7.66 19.31 25.70
CA GLY A 6 -7.88 17.91 25.36
C GLY A 6 -8.59 17.24 26.52
N TRP A 7 -9.91 17.07 26.44
CA TRP A 7 -10.67 16.23 27.36
C TRP A 7 -11.74 15.49 26.55
N CYS A 8 -11.37 14.34 25.97
CA CYS A 8 -12.36 13.31 25.64
C CYS A 8 -12.85 12.72 26.95
N ALA A 9 -14.11 12.91 27.29
CA ALA A 9 -14.70 12.26 28.45
C ALA A 9 -14.89 10.77 28.14
N VAL A 10 -14.14 9.91 28.84
CA VAL A 10 -14.35 8.45 28.84
C VAL A 10 -15.44 8.17 29.87
N LEU A 11 -16.65 7.88 29.41
CA LEU A 11 -17.70 7.31 30.25
C LEU A 11 -17.52 5.80 30.26
N ASP A 12 -16.98 5.28 31.36
CA ASP A 12 -16.87 3.85 31.64
C ASP A 12 -18.26 3.33 32.07
N VAL A 13 -18.94 2.62 31.17
CA VAL A 13 -20.20 1.95 31.51
C VAL A 13 -19.85 0.55 31.98
N ARG A 14 -19.71 0.37 33.30
CA ARG A 14 -19.65 -0.96 33.91
C ARG A 14 -21.04 -1.61 33.93
N PRO A 15 -21.22 -2.81 33.38
CA PRO A 15 -22.20 -3.74 33.92
C PRO A 15 -21.59 -4.44 35.13
N HIS A 16 -22.35 -4.51 36.23
CA HIS A 16 -22.00 -5.27 37.42
C HIS A 16 -21.91 -6.77 37.08
N GLY A 17 -20.77 -7.41 37.33
CA GLY A 17 -20.59 -8.87 37.26
C GLY A 17 -19.22 -9.27 36.70
N GLU A 18 -18.34 -9.76 37.57
CA GLU A 18 -16.95 -10.13 37.28
C GLU A 18 -16.83 -11.46 36.50
N SER A 19 -16.00 -11.47 35.45
CA SER A 19 -15.34 -12.67 34.88
C SER A 19 -14.14 -12.23 34.00
N PRO A 20 -12.98 -12.91 33.99
CA PRO A 20 -11.71 -12.30 33.59
C PRO A 20 -11.41 -12.28 32.08
N GLU A 21 -12.40 -12.46 31.20
CA GLU A 21 -12.20 -12.46 29.72
C GLU A 21 -13.11 -11.48 28.94
N SER A 22 -13.62 -10.41 29.56
CA SER A 22 -14.46 -9.46 28.83
C SER A 22 -13.66 -8.48 27.98
N VAL A 23 -13.81 -8.56 26.65
CA VAL A 23 -13.27 -7.58 25.68
C VAL A 23 -13.89 -6.20 25.94
N LYS A 24 -13.04 -5.17 26.11
CA LYS A 24 -13.46 -3.77 26.29
C LYS A 24 -14.00 -3.21 24.98
N VAL A 25 -15.31 -2.99 24.89
CA VAL A 25 -15.91 -2.28 23.75
C VAL A 25 -15.91 -0.78 24.05
N LEU A 26 -15.05 -0.03 23.36
CA LEU A 26 -15.04 1.43 23.41
C LEU A 26 -15.88 1.98 22.25
N ARG A 27 -16.96 2.71 22.56
CA ARG A 27 -17.72 3.46 21.56
C ARG A 27 -17.18 4.89 21.52
N LEU A 28 -16.51 5.25 20.43
CA LEU A 28 -16.09 6.62 20.15
C LEU A 28 -17.22 7.34 19.38
N THR A 29 -17.79 8.38 19.98
CA THR A 29 -18.64 9.34 19.28
C THR A 29 -17.81 10.56 18.90
N LEU A 30 -17.80 10.90 17.60
CA LEU A 30 -17.22 12.13 17.09
C LEU A 30 -18.03 13.35 17.60
N PRO A 31 -17.39 14.43 18.05
CA PRO A 31 -18.09 15.61 18.52
C PRO A 31 -18.41 16.50 17.32
N ASN A 32 -19.55 16.26 16.67
CA ASN A 32 -20.31 17.24 15.88
C ASN A 32 -21.59 16.58 15.39
N ASP A 33 -22.56 16.41 16.28
CA ASP A 33 -23.97 16.33 15.92
C ASP A 33 -24.74 17.00 17.06
N LEU A 34 -25.06 18.28 16.86
CA LEU A 34 -25.95 19.03 17.75
C LEU A 34 -27.40 18.59 17.51
N PRO A 35 -28.23 18.51 18.55
CA PRO A 35 -29.59 17.99 18.44
C PRO A 35 -30.59 19.11 18.14
N GLY A 36 -31.47 18.89 17.16
CA GLY A 36 -32.60 19.77 16.94
C GLY A 36 -33.43 19.36 15.73
N ASP A 37 -34.38 18.45 15.92
CA ASP A 37 -35.79 18.88 15.94
C ASP A 37 -36.69 17.77 16.50
N ARG A 38 -37.64 18.17 17.34
CA ARG A 38 -38.66 17.29 17.90
C ARG A 38 -39.75 17.07 16.85
N ARG A 39 -40.08 15.82 16.52
CA ARG A 39 -41.48 15.45 16.25
C ARG A 39 -41.86 14.10 16.86
N GLU A 40 -42.79 14.22 17.80
CA GLU A 40 -43.90 13.33 18.14
C GLU A 40 -43.65 11.82 18.30
N GLN A 41 -43.65 11.44 19.59
CA GLN A 41 -43.83 10.09 20.07
C GLN A 41 -45.22 9.55 19.69
N VAL A 42 -45.27 8.55 18.81
CA VAL A 42 -46.35 7.56 18.83
C VAL A 42 -45.78 6.29 19.47
N LYS A 43 -46.31 5.96 20.64
CA LYS A 43 -46.00 4.75 21.39
C LYS A 43 -46.31 3.51 20.55
N GLN A 44 -45.30 2.76 20.14
CA GLN A 44 -45.44 1.32 19.87
C GLN A 44 -44.24 0.55 20.42
N LYS A 45 -44.57 -0.52 21.15
CA LYS A 45 -43.65 -1.44 21.81
C LYS A 45 -42.70 -2.07 20.77
N PRO A 46 -41.40 -2.29 21.06
CA PRO A 46 -40.55 -3.04 20.15
C PRO A 46 -40.97 -4.52 20.19
N VAL A 47 -41.66 -4.96 19.15
CA VAL A 47 -41.81 -6.38 18.83
C VAL A 47 -40.43 -6.88 18.42
N GLY A 48 -39.90 -7.81 19.21
CA GLY A 48 -38.61 -8.45 18.95
C GLY A 48 -38.59 -9.10 17.57
N LYS A 49 -37.64 -8.68 16.73
CA LYS A 49 -37.21 -9.46 15.56
C LYS A 49 -35.96 -10.22 15.97
N ALA A 50 -36.15 -11.45 16.43
CA ALA A 50 -35.08 -12.44 16.49
C ALA A 50 -34.86 -12.97 15.07
N PHE A 51 -33.65 -12.85 14.54
CA PHE A 51 -33.25 -13.57 13.34
C PHE A 51 -32.88 -14.99 13.75
N ALA A 52 -33.72 -15.96 13.40
CA ALA A 52 -33.40 -17.37 13.49
C ALA A 52 -32.53 -17.76 12.28
N MET A 53 -31.25 -18.04 12.52
CA MET A 53 -30.40 -18.72 11.53
C MET A 53 -30.73 -20.21 11.58
N VAL A 54 -31.52 -20.68 10.61
CA VAL A 54 -31.71 -22.11 10.37
C VAL A 54 -30.47 -22.64 9.67
N ALA A 55 -29.63 -23.36 10.41
CA ALA A 55 -28.56 -24.16 9.82
C ALA A 55 -29.19 -25.42 9.20
N ASN A 56 -29.13 -25.53 7.87
CA ASN A 56 -29.46 -26.76 7.17
C ASN A 56 -28.43 -27.82 7.58
N ARG A 57 -28.88 -28.81 8.36
CA ARG A 57 -28.11 -30.00 8.70
C ARG A 57 -28.02 -30.90 7.46
N SER A 58 -26.86 -30.90 6.81
CA SER A 58 -26.44 -32.06 6.04
C SER A 58 -26.10 -33.18 7.02
N SER A 59 -26.83 -34.28 6.90
CA SER A 59 -26.59 -35.52 7.60
C SER A 59 -25.31 -36.16 7.10
N ASN A 60 -24.19 -35.95 7.80
CA ASN A 60 -23.20 -37.01 7.92
C ASN A 60 -22.44 -36.88 9.24
N SER A 61 -22.72 -37.82 10.13
CA SER A 61 -22.12 -37.95 11.44
C SER A 61 -20.68 -38.43 11.31
N HIS A 62 -19.70 -37.54 11.48
CA HIS A 62 -18.38 -37.94 11.95
C HIS A 62 -17.89 -36.96 13.00
N SER A 63 -17.56 -37.54 14.16
CA SER A 63 -17.06 -36.91 15.37
C SER A 63 -15.95 -35.90 15.09
N LEU A 64 -15.98 -34.78 15.82
CA LEU A 64 -14.86 -33.85 15.96
C LEU A 64 -13.72 -34.58 16.70
N ALA A 65 -13.01 -35.46 16.00
CA ALA A 65 -11.63 -35.73 16.30
C ALA A 65 -10.86 -34.51 15.78
N SER A 66 -10.09 -33.88 16.66
CA SER A 66 -9.10 -32.88 16.32
C SER A 66 -8.19 -33.42 15.21
N GLU A 67 -8.50 -33.09 13.96
CA GLU A 67 -7.53 -33.20 12.90
C GLU A 67 -6.62 -31.98 13.04
N CYS A 68 -5.51 -32.16 13.77
CA CYS A 68 -4.38 -31.26 13.67
C CYS A 68 -3.99 -31.22 12.19
N ILE A 69 -4.41 -30.17 11.49
CA ILE A 69 -3.79 -29.77 10.24
C ILE A 69 -2.33 -29.56 10.61
N LYS A 70 -1.47 -30.47 10.15
CA LYS A 70 -0.02 -30.29 10.22
C LYS A 70 0.28 -29.04 9.40
N SER A 71 0.38 -27.89 10.06
CA SER A 71 0.92 -26.70 9.43
C SER A 71 2.30 -27.05 8.91
N ASN A 72 2.57 -26.68 7.66
CA ASN A 72 3.88 -26.88 7.07
C ASN A 72 4.95 -26.29 8.00
N ASP A 73 6.03 -27.04 8.11
CA ASP A 73 7.24 -26.76 8.89
C ASP A 73 7.68 -25.30 8.71
N GLY A 74 7.54 -24.48 9.75
CA GLY A 74 7.95 -23.07 9.79
C GLY A 74 6.91 -22.06 10.31
N ASP A 75 5.61 -22.27 10.08
CA ASP A 75 4.58 -21.28 10.44
C ASP A 75 4.40 -21.11 11.96
N GLU A 76 4.54 -22.20 12.71
CA GLU A 76 4.49 -22.16 14.18
C GLU A 76 5.70 -21.42 14.78
N GLU A 77 6.88 -21.54 14.16
CA GLU A 77 8.08 -20.83 14.59
C GLU A 77 7.99 -19.34 14.28
N ILE A 78 7.44 -18.97 13.10
CA ILE A 78 7.23 -17.57 12.73
C ILE A 78 6.27 -16.90 13.73
N ILE A 79 5.15 -17.55 14.08
CA ILE A 79 4.20 -17.01 15.05
C ILE A 79 4.84 -16.90 16.44
N LYS A 80 5.63 -17.90 16.88
CA LYS A 80 6.36 -17.84 18.16
C LYS A 80 7.40 -16.72 18.19
N VAL A 81 8.18 -16.54 17.12
CA VAL A 81 9.18 -15.46 17.01
C VAL A 81 8.50 -14.09 17.03
N TYR A 82 7.39 -13.91 16.32
CA TYR A 82 6.68 -12.64 16.28
C TYR A 82 6.05 -12.29 17.63
N LEU A 83 5.46 -13.26 18.33
CA LEU A 83 4.90 -13.07 19.66
C LEU A 83 5.99 -12.80 20.70
N LYS A 84 7.15 -13.47 20.60
CA LYS A 84 8.30 -13.24 21.47
C LYS A 84 8.91 -11.85 21.25
N ALA A 85 9.13 -11.45 20.00
CA ALA A 85 9.60 -10.11 19.65
C ALA A 85 8.63 -9.02 20.09
N ARG A 86 7.32 -9.27 20.04
CA ARG A 86 6.28 -8.36 20.55
C ARG A 86 6.29 -8.26 22.08
N ALA A 87 6.47 -9.37 22.78
CA ALA A 87 6.57 -9.39 24.24
C ALA A 87 7.85 -8.66 24.71
N GLU A 88 9.00 -8.96 24.10
CA GLU A 88 10.28 -8.29 24.35
C GLU A 88 10.21 -6.80 24.00
N GLY A 89 9.59 -6.44 22.87
CA GLY A 89 9.36 -5.05 22.49
C GLY A 89 8.45 -4.30 23.48
N SER A 90 7.45 -4.97 24.06
CA SER A 90 6.59 -4.36 25.08
C SER A 90 7.31 -4.11 26.40
N MET A 91 8.19 -5.04 26.82
CA MET A 91 9.01 -4.91 28.02
C MET A 91 10.03 -3.77 27.87
N ASN A 92 10.73 -3.72 26.73
CA ASN A 92 11.67 -2.63 26.43
C ASN A 92 10.96 -1.27 26.38
N HIS A 93 9.76 -1.20 25.79
CA HIS A 93 8.97 0.04 25.78
C HIS A 93 8.56 0.48 27.19
N GLU A 94 8.16 -0.46 28.04
CA GLU A 94 7.82 -0.18 29.44
C GLU A 94 9.03 0.31 30.25
N GLU A 95 10.20 -0.29 30.04
CA GLU A 95 11.46 0.15 30.65
C GLU A 95 11.84 1.58 30.23
N HIS A 96 11.76 1.91 28.93
CA HIS A 96 12.02 3.26 28.43
C HIS A 96 11.01 4.28 28.98
N VAL A 97 9.74 3.90 29.10
CA VAL A 97 8.71 4.75 29.72
C VAL A 97 9.00 4.98 31.21
N ASN A 98 9.46 3.96 31.93
CA ASN A 98 9.82 4.08 33.34
C ASN A 98 11.09 4.92 33.54
N GLN A 99 12.08 4.79 32.66
CA GLN A 99 13.27 5.63 32.62
C GLN A 99 12.90 7.10 32.39
N LEU A 100 12.07 7.38 31.39
CA LEU A 100 11.60 8.74 31.11
C LEU A 100 10.84 9.34 32.31
N LYS A 101 9.99 8.54 32.99
CA LYS A 101 9.33 8.99 34.23
C LYS A 101 10.34 9.34 35.32
N SER A 102 11.43 8.60 35.45
CA SER A 102 12.47 8.89 36.43
C SER A 102 13.26 10.15 36.09
N GLU A 103 13.57 10.38 34.82
CA GLU A 103 14.24 11.60 34.33
C GLU A 103 13.36 12.85 34.53
N VAL A 104 12.05 12.74 34.26
CA VAL A 104 11.09 13.81 34.54
C VAL A 104 11.06 14.16 36.03
N ARG A 105 11.16 13.17 36.94
CA ARG A 105 11.30 13.43 38.38
C ARG A 105 12.60 14.15 38.71
N TYR A 106 13.73 13.75 38.13
CA TYR A 106 15.01 14.45 38.31
C TYR A 106 14.95 15.90 37.83
N ILE A 107 14.32 16.16 36.68
CA ILE A 107 14.13 17.52 36.16
C ILE A 107 13.24 18.35 37.11
N GLN A 108 12.17 17.75 37.65
CA GLN A 108 11.31 18.41 38.62
C GLN A 108 12.05 18.73 39.93
N GLU A 109 12.89 17.82 40.41
CA GLU A 109 13.70 18.02 41.61
C GLU A 109 14.78 19.10 41.41
N ALA A 110 15.44 19.10 40.26
CA ALA A 110 16.39 20.15 39.88
C ALA A 110 15.70 21.51 39.79
N ARG A 111 14.49 21.56 39.22
CA ARG A 111 13.67 22.78 39.16
C ARG A 111 13.30 23.28 40.55
N SER A 112 12.88 22.39 41.44
CA SER A 112 12.54 22.74 42.83
C SER A 112 13.78 23.23 43.59
N SER A 113 14.94 22.60 43.39
CA SER A 113 16.21 23.00 43.98
C SER A 113 16.67 24.38 43.48
N LEU A 114 16.58 24.65 42.18
CA LEU A 114 16.86 25.96 41.59
C LEU A 114 15.88 27.03 42.08
N LYS A 115 14.60 26.68 42.24
CA LYS A 115 13.59 27.59 42.80
C LYS A 115 13.94 27.95 44.25
N LYS A 116 14.31 26.97 45.07
CA LYS A 116 14.76 27.21 46.45
C LYS A 116 16.03 28.06 46.50
N LEU A 117 17.01 27.78 45.64
CA LEU A 117 18.23 28.60 45.54
C LEU A 117 17.89 30.05 45.16
N ARG A 118 16.94 30.25 44.25
CA ARG A 118 16.46 31.59 43.87
C ARG A 118 15.78 32.30 45.03
N GLU A 119 14.95 31.61 45.81
CA GLU A 119 14.31 32.14 47.02
C GLU A 119 15.35 32.45 48.12
N ASP A 120 16.36 31.60 48.31
CA ASP A 120 17.47 31.82 49.24
C ASP A 120 18.34 33.02 48.84
N LEU A 121 18.60 33.20 47.53
CA LEU A 121 19.30 34.39 47.03
C LEU A 121 18.45 35.65 47.15
N SER A 122 17.15 35.56 46.87
CA SER A 122 16.22 36.69 46.98
C SER A 122 16.04 37.15 48.42
N SER A 123 15.90 36.21 49.36
CA SER A 123 15.83 36.50 50.81
C SER A 123 17.16 37.05 51.34
N LYS A 124 18.31 36.55 50.86
CA LYS A 124 19.62 37.14 51.18
C LYS A 124 19.81 38.55 50.61
N LEU A 125 19.21 38.84 49.45
CA LEU A 125 19.26 40.17 48.83
C LEU A 125 18.35 41.17 49.55
N GLU A 126 17.12 40.79 49.89
CA GLU A 126 16.24 41.62 50.73
C GLU A 126 16.83 41.88 52.12
N ASN A 127 17.41 40.85 52.76
CA ASN A 127 18.09 41.02 54.06
C ASN A 127 19.34 41.92 53.96
N ARG A 128 20.02 41.96 52.80
CA ARG A 128 21.12 42.91 52.54
C ARG A 128 20.65 44.32 52.20
N GLN A 129 19.43 44.50 51.72
CA GLN A 129 18.88 45.82 51.42
C GLN A 129 18.38 46.52 52.69
N GLY A 130 18.15 45.78 53.78
CA GLY A 130 18.01 46.33 55.14
C GLY A 130 19.35 46.78 55.76
N ASP A 131 20.46 46.13 55.38
CA ASP A 131 21.80 46.38 55.94
C ASP A 131 22.85 46.63 54.84
N LYS A 132 22.96 47.90 54.39
CA LYS A 132 24.24 48.65 54.20
C LYS A 132 24.09 49.87 53.30
N GLN A 133 24.18 51.04 53.94
CA GLN A 133 25.06 52.09 53.45
C GLN A 133 26.50 51.54 53.39
N HIS A 134 27.26 52.00 52.40
CA HIS A 134 28.72 51.84 52.22
C HIS A 134 29.27 50.45 51.83
N ALA A 135 29.68 50.33 50.56
CA ALA A 135 31.05 49.94 50.17
C ALA A 135 31.15 49.84 48.64
N GLN A 136 31.48 50.97 48.00
CA GLN A 136 31.96 50.99 46.62
C GLN A 136 33.49 50.88 46.66
N VAL A 137 34.01 49.71 46.27
CA VAL A 137 35.45 49.47 46.17
C VAL A 137 35.95 50.07 44.85
N VAL A 138 36.74 51.13 44.98
CA VAL A 138 37.55 51.73 43.92
C VAL A 138 38.76 50.83 43.67
N LEU A 139 38.94 50.38 42.43
CA LEU A 139 40.11 49.65 41.97
C LEU A 139 41.20 50.66 41.58
N GLU A 140 42.15 50.89 42.46
CA GLU A 140 43.25 51.83 42.26
C GLU A 140 44.42 51.12 41.54
N LYS A 141 44.67 51.48 40.27
CA LYS A 141 45.87 51.08 39.53
C LYS A 141 47.04 51.97 39.96
N GLN A 142 47.90 51.49 40.85
CA GLN A 142 49.17 52.13 41.12
C GLN A 142 50.24 51.55 40.17
N ASN A 143 50.43 52.23 39.04
CA ASN A 143 51.66 52.11 38.26
C ASN A 143 52.79 52.71 39.10
N GLY A 144 53.84 51.92 39.35
CA GLY A 144 55.03 52.33 40.07
C GLY A 144 55.73 53.50 39.39
N SER A 145 55.39 54.72 39.80
CA SER A 145 56.23 55.89 39.66
C SER A 145 57.14 55.90 40.87
N TRP A 146 58.38 55.44 40.70
CA TRP A 146 59.45 55.77 41.63
C TRP A 146 59.76 57.25 41.42
N LEU A 147 59.06 58.12 42.15
CA LEU A 147 59.58 59.45 42.42
C LEU A 147 60.88 59.24 43.19
N TYR A 148 62.00 59.38 42.49
CA TYR A 148 63.30 59.66 43.10
C TYR A 148 63.07 60.74 44.16
N PRO A 149 63.61 60.61 45.39
CA PRO A 149 63.61 61.73 46.31
C PRO A 149 64.23 62.94 45.62
N GLU A 150 63.40 63.97 45.45
CA GLU A 150 63.76 65.35 45.19
C GLU A 150 65.10 65.64 45.87
N MET A 151 66.11 65.92 45.05
CA MET A 151 67.43 66.33 45.49
C MET A 151 67.25 67.66 46.22
N LEU A 152 66.97 67.61 47.52
CA LEU A 152 66.99 68.80 48.35
C LEU A 152 68.38 69.37 48.24
N HIS A 153 68.41 70.53 47.58
CA HIS A 153 69.44 71.53 47.53
C HIS A 153 70.46 71.34 48.67
N ALA A 154 71.71 71.16 48.29
CA ALA A 154 72.84 71.35 49.18
C ALA A 154 72.77 72.79 49.69
N ASP A 155 72.16 72.97 50.87
CA ASP A 155 72.26 74.23 51.58
C ASP A 155 73.74 74.44 51.92
N SER A 156 74.21 75.59 51.45
CA SER A 156 75.52 76.16 51.63
C SER A 156 75.91 76.12 53.11
N TRP A 157 76.84 75.25 53.47
CA TRP A 157 77.56 75.39 54.74
C TRP A 157 78.58 76.50 54.53
N GLU A 158 78.18 77.73 54.85
CA GLU A 158 79.15 78.79 55.12
C GLU A 158 79.96 78.39 56.35
N ASP A 159 81.28 78.54 56.24
CA ASP A 159 82.25 78.39 57.31
C ASP A 159 81.88 79.31 58.49
N GLN A 160 81.14 78.75 59.45
CA GLN A 160 81.07 79.29 60.79
C GLN A 160 82.00 78.42 61.65
N GLU A 161 83.27 78.84 61.71
CA GLU A 161 84.23 78.36 62.71
C GLU A 161 83.72 78.78 64.10
N GLU A 162 82.81 77.98 64.64
CA GLU A 162 82.41 78.03 66.04
C GLU A 162 83.10 76.84 66.73
N ASP A 163 83.84 77.15 67.79
CA ASP A 163 84.73 76.25 68.53
C ASP A 163 83.96 74.98 68.92
N CYS A 164 84.14 73.91 68.13
CA CYS A 164 83.44 72.65 68.34
C CYS A 164 83.85 72.11 69.70
N SER A 165 82.98 72.27 70.70
CA SER A 165 83.10 71.55 71.96
C SER A 165 83.28 70.07 71.63
N SER A 166 84.21 69.40 72.33
CA SER A 166 84.43 67.95 72.23
C SER A 166 83.13 67.15 72.38
N GLU A 167 82.10 67.72 73.01
CA GLU A 167 80.79 67.11 73.21
C GLU A 167 79.90 67.12 71.94
N ASP A 168 80.04 68.10 71.06
CA ASP A 168 79.23 68.19 69.82
C ASP A 168 79.77 67.27 68.71
N VAL A 169 81.09 67.13 68.63
CA VAL A 169 81.74 66.08 67.83
C VAL A 169 81.26 64.69 68.28
N GLU A 170 81.07 64.51 69.58
CA GLU A 170 80.58 63.25 70.14
C GLU A 170 79.10 62.99 69.81
N LYS A 171 78.23 64.01 69.86
CA LYS A 171 76.83 63.91 69.44
C LYS A 171 76.69 63.58 67.95
N ILE A 172 77.50 64.20 67.08
CA ILE A 172 77.52 63.90 65.64
C ILE A 172 77.96 62.45 65.43
N ARG A 173 79.02 62.01 66.11
CA ARG A 173 79.53 60.64 66.05
C ARG A 173 78.48 59.62 66.51
N GLN A 174 77.76 59.89 67.60
CA GLN A 174 76.66 59.05 68.07
C GLN A 174 75.48 59.03 67.10
N THR A 175 75.16 60.17 66.50
CA THR A 175 74.08 60.31 65.52
C THR A 175 74.40 59.55 64.23
N ALA A 176 75.64 59.65 63.73
CA ALA A 176 76.14 58.88 62.59
C ALA A 176 76.09 57.37 62.85
N LYS A 177 76.53 56.91 64.04
CA LYS A 177 76.40 55.50 64.44
C LYS A 177 74.94 55.03 64.45
N ARG A 178 74.02 55.84 64.99
CA ARG A 178 72.58 55.54 65.04
C ARG A 178 71.96 55.46 63.64
N LEU A 179 72.32 56.39 62.74
CA LEU A 179 71.87 56.39 61.35
C LEU A 179 72.41 55.19 60.59
N PHE A 180 73.69 54.84 60.78
CA PHE A 180 74.30 53.66 60.17
C PHE A 180 73.60 52.37 60.60
N MET A 181 73.31 52.21 61.90
CA MET A 181 72.53 51.07 62.40
C MET A 181 71.13 51.00 61.77
N LYS A 182 70.43 52.14 61.67
CA LYS A 182 69.10 52.21 61.03
C LYS A 182 69.16 51.85 59.55
N LEU A 183 70.14 52.36 58.80
CA LEU A 183 70.34 52.03 57.39
C LEU A 183 70.59 50.52 57.22
N GLN A 184 71.48 49.96 58.05
CA GLN A 184 71.78 48.53 58.01
C GLN A 184 70.56 47.66 58.35
N GLU A 185 69.70 48.11 59.28
CA GLU A 185 68.46 47.41 59.60
C GLU A 185 67.44 47.46 58.44
N VAL A 186 67.26 48.64 57.84
CA VAL A 186 66.38 48.82 56.68
C VAL A 186 66.86 47.97 55.50
N GLU A 187 68.17 47.94 55.24
CA GLU A 187 68.74 47.12 54.18
C GLU A 187 68.55 45.62 54.44
N LYS A 188 68.74 45.15 55.69
CA LYS A 188 68.42 43.76 56.06
C LYS A 188 66.93 43.44 55.87
N ARG A 189 66.03 44.36 56.25
CA ARG A 189 64.58 44.19 56.06
C ARG A 189 64.22 44.12 54.57
N HIS A 190 64.75 45.03 53.75
CA HIS A 190 64.58 45.00 52.30
C HIS A 190 65.09 43.68 51.70
N GLN A 191 66.28 43.22 52.08
CA GLN A 191 66.82 41.95 51.58
C GLN A 191 65.92 40.76 51.92
N LEU A 192 65.31 40.76 53.11
CA LEU A 192 64.34 39.74 53.49
C LEU A 192 63.06 39.85 52.65
N GLU A 193 62.52 41.06 52.49
CA GLU A 193 61.32 41.33 51.68
C GLU A 193 61.53 40.93 50.22
N ARG A 194 62.68 41.26 49.65
CA ARG A 194 63.07 40.84 48.29
C ARG A 194 63.11 39.32 48.18
N LYS A 195 63.69 38.61 49.15
CA LYS A 195 63.70 37.13 49.18
C LYS A 195 62.31 36.53 49.36
N THR A 196 61.43 37.18 50.12
CA THR A 196 60.03 36.74 50.24
C THR A 196 59.27 36.95 48.94
N PHE A 197 59.46 38.10 48.29
CA PHE A 197 58.84 38.43 47.02
C PHE A 197 59.32 37.47 45.92
N GLU A 198 60.62 37.20 45.83
CA GLU A 198 61.21 36.25 44.89
C GLU A 198 60.60 34.85 45.07
N ARG A 199 60.45 34.37 46.31
CA ARG A 199 59.75 33.09 46.59
C ARG A 199 58.29 33.11 46.13
N THR A 200 57.55 34.19 46.38
CA THR A 200 56.14 34.27 45.93
C THR A 200 56.03 34.33 44.41
N VAL A 201 56.95 35.02 43.72
CA VAL A 201 57.00 35.07 42.26
C VAL A 201 57.31 33.68 41.69
N SER A 202 58.29 32.97 42.26
CA SER A 202 58.60 31.59 41.86
C SER A 202 57.40 30.66 42.06
N GLN A 203 56.68 30.77 43.18
CA GLN A 203 55.48 29.98 43.43
C GLN A 203 54.38 30.24 42.38
N TYR A 204 54.06 31.52 42.11
CA TYR A 204 53.06 31.85 41.09
C TYR A 204 53.48 31.42 39.69
N GLN A 205 54.78 31.47 39.39
CA GLN A 205 55.31 31.00 38.11
C GLN A 205 55.12 29.49 37.96
N GLU A 206 55.46 28.70 38.98
CA GLU A 206 55.25 27.25 38.98
C GLU A 206 53.77 26.89 38.83
N GLU A 207 52.87 27.58 39.53
CA GLU A 207 51.42 27.38 39.40
C GLU A 207 50.93 27.73 37.98
N ALA A 208 51.44 28.80 37.37
CA ALA A 208 51.10 29.17 35.99
C ALA A 208 51.60 28.11 34.98
N GLU A 209 52.79 27.57 35.19
CA GLU A 209 53.35 26.50 34.35
C GLU A 209 52.56 25.20 34.50
N GLN A 210 52.19 24.82 35.73
CA GLN A 210 51.36 23.65 36.00
C GLN A 210 49.99 23.76 35.34
N THR A 211 49.30 24.89 35.52
CA THR A 211 48.00 25.15 34.91
C THR A 211 48.10 25.22 33.38
N SER A 212 49.15 25.84 32.82
CA SER A 212 49.43 25.82 31.37
C SER A 212 49.64 24.39 30.85
N SER A 213 50.36 23.55 31.58
CA SER A 213 50.56 22.15 31.20
C SER A 213 49.27 21.32 31.25
N ALA A 214 48.40 21.59 32.22
CA ALA A 214 47.09 20.95 32.34
C ALA A 214 46.17 21.40 31.20
N LEU A 215 46.17 22.70 30.87
CA LEU A 215 45.43 23.25 29.74
C LEU A 215 45.87 22.61 28.42
N ARG A 216 47.18 22.54 28.14
CA ARG A 216 47.70 21.89 26.92
C ARG A 216 47.29 20.41 26.81
N ARG A 217 47.19 19.68 27.93
CA ARG A 217 46.70 18.30 27.93
C ARG A 217 45.20 18.24 27.63
N ALA A 218 44.42 19.15 28.22
CA ALA A 218 42.99 19.25 27.95
C ALA A 218 42.73 19.63 26.48
N GLU A 219 43.46 20.58 25.92
CA GLU A 219 43.37 20.99 24.50
C GLU A 219 43.66 19.82 23.55
N LYS A 220 44.72 19.04 23.81
CA LYS A 220 45.01 17.82 23.03
C LYS A 220 43.87 16.80 23.12
N SER A 221 43.36 16.56 24.32
CA SER A 221 42.23 15.64 24.51
C SER A 221 40.96 16.13 23.80
N VAL A 222 40.70 17.45 23.76
CA VAL A 222 39.57 18.01 23.02
C VAL A 222 39.75 17.79 21.52
N MET A 223 40.94 18.07 20.98
CA MET A 223 41.22 17.87 19.55
C MET A 223 41.11 16.39 19.13
N GLU A 224 41.55 15.45 19.98
CA GLU A 224 41.31 14.02 19.75
C GLU A 224 39.82 13.65 19.74
N LYS A 225 39.03 14.29 20.61
CA LYS A 225 37.57 14.09 20.67
C LYS A 225 36.85 14.73 19.48
N GLU A 226 37.31 15.88 18.99
CA GLU A 226 36.79 16.51 17.77
C GLU A 226 36.98 15.58 16.56
N VAL A 227 38.16 14.98 16.39
CA VAL A 227 38.40 14.01 15.32
C VAL A 227 37.48 12.78 15.45
N GLN A 228 37.23 12.29 16.69
CA GLN A 228 36.28 11.20 16.92
C GLN A 228 34.84 11.59 16.55
N VAL A 229 34.44 12.82 16.85
CA VAL A 229 33.11 13.35 16.49
C VAL A 229 32.97 13.47 14.98
N ASP A 230 33.98 13.99 14.28
CA ASP A 230 33.99 14.10 12.82
C ASP A 230 33.86 12.73 12.15
N GLU A 231 34.54 11.71 12.69
CA GLU A 231 34.44 10.34 12.20
C GLU A 231 33.02 9.77 12.33
N LEU A 232 32.41 9.97 13.49
CA LEU A 232 31.04 9.53 13.75
C LEU A 232 30.04 10.27 12.86
N GLN A 233 30.21 11.57 12.65
CA GLN A 233 29.38 12.35 11.73
C GLN A 233 29.50 11.84 10.29
N ARG A 234 30.72 11.53 9.84
CA ARG A 234 30.96 10.96 8.51
C ARG A 234 30.29 9.60 8.34
N LEU A 235 30.41 8.72 9.33
CA LEU A 235 29.75 7.41 9.30
C LEU A 235 28.22 7.55 9.31
N LEU A 236 27.68 8.42 10.16
CA LEU A 236 26.24 8.67 10.26
C LEU A 236 25.68 9.23 8.94
N ALA A 237 26.37 10.19 8.32
CA ALA A 237 25.99 10.70 7.01
C ALA A 237 26.02 9.61 5.92
N GLY A 238 27.00 8.70 5.96
CA GLY A 238 27.06 7.52 5.09
C GLY A 238 25.83 6.62 5.27
N MET A 239 25.52 6.24 6.51
CA MET A 239 24.37 5.41 6.84
C MET A 239 23.04 6.08 6.46
N GLU A 240 22.89 7.38 6.65
CA GLU A 240 21.69 8.10 6.23
C GLU A 240 21.53 8.11 4.70
N LYS A 241 22.62 8.26 3.95
CA LYS A 241 22.59 8.19 2.47
C LYS A 241 22.18 6.79 2.01
N GLU A 242 22.73 5.75 2.62
CA GLU A 242 22.36 4.37 2.34
C GLU A 242 20.91 4.10 2.70
N HIS A 243 20.46 4.56 3.87
CA HIS A 243 19.06 4.43 4.30
C HIS A 243 18.10 5.09 3.31
N ARG A 244 18.40 6.32 2.85
CA ARG A 244 17.61 6.99 1.80
C ARG A 244 17.61 6.22 0.48
N SER A 245 18.76 5.67 0.08
CA SER A 245 18.87 4.86 -1.14
C SER A 245 18.08 3.55 -1.05
N LEU A 246 18.14 2.85 0.09
CA LEU A 246 17.38 1.63 0.34
C LEU A 246 15.88 1.91 0.36
N LEU A 247 15.45 3.00 1.01
CA LEU A 247 14.04 3.42 0.98
C LEU A 247 13.55 3.71 -0.43
N LEU A 248 14.38 4.34 -1.28
CA LEU A 248 14.03 4.58 -2.68
C LEU A 248 13.85 3.25 -3.43
N LYS A 249 14.82 2.33 -3.32
CA LYS A 249 14.77 1.00 -3.95
C LYS A 249 13.58 0.17 -3.47
N MET A 250 13.24 0.25 -2.19
CA MET A 250 12.06 -0.40 -1.62
C MET A 250 10.77 0.12 -2.28
N LYS A 251 10.63 1.45 -2.39
CA LYS A 251 9.47 2.07 -3.05
C LYS A 251 9.39 1.74 -4.54
N GLU A 252 10.52 1.72 -5.24
CA GLU A 252 10.60 1.28 -6.63
C GLU A 252 10.18 -0.20 -6.78
N GLY A 253 10.63 -1.06 -5.87
CA GLY A 253 10.22 -2.47 -5.81
C GLY A 253 8.73 -2.65 -5.53
N GLU A 254 8.16 -1.88 -4.59
CA GLU A 254 6.71 -1.88 -4.32
C GLU A 254 5.90 -1.42 -5.54
N ALA A 255 6.36 -0.38 -6.24
CA ALA A 255 5.71 0.12 -7.45
C ALA A 255 5.75 -0.93 -8.58
N GLU A 256 6.88 -1.61 -8.76
CA GLU A 256 7.01 -2.68 -9.76
C GLU A 256 6.14 -3.90 -9.40
N LEU A 257 6.08 -4.29 -8.12
CA LEU A 257 5.18 -5.33 -7.66
C LEU A 257 3.71 -4.98 -7.89
N ALA A 258 3.31 -3.73 -7.64
CA ALA A 258 1.96 -3.26 -7.93
C ALA A 258 1.64 -3.31 -9.43
N ARG A 259 2.60 -2.93 -10.28
CA ARG A 259 2.48 -3.02 -11.75
C ARG A 259 2.33 -4.47 -12.20
N LEU A 260 3.13 -5.40 -11.68
CA LEU A 260 3.04 -6.82 -12.01
C LEU A 260 1.70 -7.43 -11.59
N ARG A 261 1.17 -7.09 -10.41
CA ARG A 261 -0.16 -7.53 -9.97
C ARG A 261 -1.27 -7.03 -10.90
N SER A 262 -1.17 -5.79 -11.38
CA SER A 262 -2.13 -5.25 -12.37
C SER A 262 -2.08 -6.07 -13.67
N VAL A 263 -0.88 -6.31 -14.19
CA VAL A 263 -0.70 -7.09 -15.43
C VAL A 263 -1.17 -8.54 -15.26
N GLU A 264 -0.95 -9.14 -14.10
CA GLU A 264 -1.46 -10.48 -13.78
C GLU A 264 -2.98 -10.52 -13.74
N GLY A 265 -3.62 -9.49 -13.16
CA GLY A 265 -5.07 -9.31 -13.21
C GLY A 265 -5.60 -9.19 -14.64
N ASP A 266 -4.95 -8.39 -15.49
CA ASP A 266 -5.32 -8.24 -16.90
C ASP A 266 -5.15 -9.56 -17.66
N LYS A 267 -4.07 -10.31 -17.42
CA LYS A 267 -3.84 -11.63 -18.01
C LYS A 267 -4.93 -12.63 -17.64
N LEU A 268 -5.38 -12.62 -16.39
CA LEU A 268 -6.47 -13.50 -15.95
C LEU A 268 -7.78 -13.13 -16.66
N ALA A 269 -8.08 -11.83 -16.79
CA ALA A 269 -9.24 -11.37 -17.52
C ALA A 269 -9.19 -11.74 -19.02
N GLU A 270 -8.01 -11.63 -19.66
CA GLU A 270 -7.81 -12.09 -21.04
C GLU A 270 -7.90 -13.61 -21.18
N GLN A 271 -7.42 -14.37 -20.19
CA GLN A 271 -7.57 -15.82 -20.16
C GLN A 271 -9.05 -16.24 -20.09
N ASP A 272 -9.85 -15.58 -19.23
CA ASP A 272 -11.29 -15.82 -19.13
C ASP A 272 -12.01 -15.49 -20.44
N ARG A 273 -11.64 -14.37 -21.09
CA ARG A 273 -12.16 -14.00 -22.42
C ARG A 273 -11.79 -15.04 -23.48
N SER A 274 -10.54 -15.51 -23.50
CA SER A 274 -10.07 -16.55 -24.42
C SER A 274 -10.84 -17.86 -24.21
N ALA A 275 -11.00 -18.29 -22.96
CA ALA A 275 -11.74 -19.50 -22.63
C ALA A 275 -13.23 -19.40 -23.06
N GLN A 276 -13.84 -18.22 -22.94
CA GLN A 276 -15.20 -17.98 -23.42
C GLN A 276 -15.28 -18.07 -24.95
N LEU A 277 -14.35 -17.44 -25.66
CA LEU A 277 -14.27 -17.51 -27.12
C LEU A 277 -14.03 -18.94 -27.62
N GLU A 278 -13.18 -19.71 -26.93
CA GLU A 278 -12.95 -21.12 -27.25
C GLU A 278 -14.23 -21.97 -27.11
N LYS A 279 -15.02 -21.74 -26.06
CA LYS A 279 -16.33 -22.39 -25.90
C LYS A 279 -17.27 -22.03 -27.04
N GLU A 280 -17.33 -20.76 -27.43
CA GLU A 280 -18.15 -20.30 -28.55
C GLU A 280 -17.71 -20.91 -29.87
N VAL A 281 -16.40 -21.00 -30.12
CA VAL A 281 -15.84 -21.67 -31.30
C VAL A 281 -16.20 -23.15 -31.30
N ALA A 282 -16.14 -23.85 -30.16
CA ALA A 282 -16.54 -25.24 -30.05
C ALA A 282 -18.04 -25.43 -30.36
N MET A 283 -18.91 -24.60 -29.77
CA MET A 283 -20.35 -24.62 -30.07
C MET A 283 -20.66 -24.36 -31.55
N LEU A 284 -19.95 -23.40 -32.17
CA LEU A 284 -20.11 -23.13 -33.60
C LEU A 284 -19.64 -24.31 -34.46
N ARG A 285 -18.54 -24.98 -34.08
CA ARG A 285 -18.07 -26.19 -34.78
C ARG A 285 -19.10 -27.32 -34.70
N GLU A 286 -19.72 -27.52 -33.54
CA GLU A 286 -20.82 -28.49 -33.39
C GLU A 286 -22.02 -28.14 -34.26
N LYS A 287 -22.42 -26.87 -34.30
CA LYS A 287 -23.51 -26.39 -35.17
C LYS A 287 -23.21 -26.63 -36.64
N ILE A 288 -21.98 -26.34 -37.08
CA ILE A 288 -21.53 -26.63 -38.45
C ILE A 288 -21.60 -28.14 -38.73
N HIS A 289 -21.15 -28.97 -37.79
CA HIS A 289 -21.20 -30.42 -37.94
C HIS A 289 -22.64 -30.95 -38.08
N HIS A 290 -23.57 -30.47 -37.25
CA HIS A 290 -24.98 -30.84 -37.34
C HIS A 290 -25.62 -30.41 -38.68
N LEU A 291 -25.30 -29.20 -39.16
CA LEU A 291 -25.76 -28.71 -40.46
C LEU A 291 -25.22 -29.58 -41.62
N ASP A 292 -23.96 -30.01 -41.55
CA ASP A 292 -23.35 -30.89 -42.56
C ASP A 292 -24.02 -32.27 -42.60
N ASP A 293 -24.38 -32.84 -41.44
CA ASP A 293 -25.12 -34.10 -41.37
C ASP A 293 -26.54 -33.97 -41.95
N MET A 294 -27.23 -32.86 -41.67
CA MET A 294 -28.53 -32.57 -42.28
C MET A 294 -28.42 -32.43 -43.79
N LEU A 295 -27.39 -31.73 -44.27
CA LEU A 295 -27.14 -31.58 -45.71
C LEU A 295 -26.87 -32.94 -46.36
N LYS A 296 -26.03 -33.80 -45.77
CA LYS A 296 -25.77 -35.16 -46.27
C LYS A 296 -27.03 -36.02 -46.30
N SER A 297 -27.88 -35.92 -45.28
CA SER A 297 -29.17 -36.62 -45.23
C SER A 297 -30.11 -36.16 -46.34
N GLN A 298 -30.24 -34.84 -46.55
CA GLN A 298 -31.01 -34.27 -47.64
C GLN A 298 -30.47 -34.70 -49.01
N GLN A 299 -29.14 -34.63 -49.21
CA GLN A 299 -28.51 -35.10 -50.45
C GLN A 299 -28.77 -36.60 -50.71
N ARG A 300 -28.74 -37.44 -49.66
CA ARG A 300 -29.07 -38.87 -49.78
C ARG A 300 -30.52 -39.07 -50.19
N LYS A 301 -31.46 -38.31 -49.62
CA LYS A 301 -32.88 -38.35 -49.99
C LYS A 301 -33.10 -37.93 -51.44
N VAL A 302 -32.44 -36.86 -51.91
CA VAL A 302 -32.52 -36.43 -53.31
C VAL A 302 -31.95 -37.50 -54.25
N ARG A 303 -30.82 -38.12 -53.90
CA ARG A 303 -30.25 -39.25 -54.67
C ARG A 303 -31.25 -40.40 -54.80
N GLN A 304 -31.90 -40.79 -53.70
CA GLN A 304 -32.94 -41.82 -53.71
C GLN A 304 -34.15 -41.42 -54.57
N MET A 305 -34.58 -40.16 -54.52
CA MET A 305 -35.67 -39.67 -55.38
C MET A 305 -35.30 -39.70 -56.86
N ILE A 306 -34.06 -39.34 -57.22
CA ILE A 306 -33.55 -39.43 -58.59
C ILE A 306 -33.55 -40.89 -59.06
N GLU A 307 -33.07 -41.82 -58.24
CA GLU A 307 -33.05 -43.25 -58.52
C GLU A 307 -34.47 -43.81 -58.73
N GLN A 308 -35.42 -43.45 -57.86
CA GLN A 308 -36.83 -43.82 -58.01
C GLN A 308 -37.44 -43.27 -59.31
N LEU A 309 -37.16 -42.02 -59.66
CA LEU A 309 -37.62 -41.41 -60.92
C LEU A 309 -37.02 -42.09 -62.15
N GLN A 310 -35.74 -42.45 -62.11
CA GLN A 310 -35.08 -43.19 -63.18
C GLN A 310 -35.69 -44.59 -63.36
N ASN A 311 -35.93 -45.32 -62.27
CA ASN A 311 -36.60 -46.63 -62.30
C ASN A 311 -38.04 -46.51 -62.84
N SER A 312 -38.79 -45.48 -62.43
CA SER A 312 -40.13 -45.25 -62.98
C SER A 312 -40.08 -44.95 -64.48
N LYS A 313 -39.09 -44.16 -64.93
CA LYS A 313 -38.90 -43.84 -66.35
C LYS A 313 -38.62 -45.09 -67.18
N THR A 314 -37.74 -45.98 -66.74
CA THR A 314 -37.43 -47.23 -67.46
C THR A 314 -38.66 -48.14 -67.56
N VAL A 315 -39.45 -48.24 -66.48
CA VAL A 315 -40.72 -49.01 -66.49
C VAL A 315 -41.73 -48.40 -67.47
N ILE A 316 -41.87 -47.07 -67.51
CA ILE A 316 -42.76 -46.40 -68.47
C ILE A 316 -42.29 -46.67 -69.90
N GLN A 317 -41.00 -46.53 -70.19
CA GLN A 317 -40.43 -46.81 -71.51
C GLN A 317 -40.66 -48.26 -71.95
N ALA A 318 -40.54 -49.23 -71.04
CA ALA A 318 -40.84 -50.63 -71.34
C ALA A 318 -42.33 -50.84 -71.67
N LYS A 319 -43.24 -50.17 -70.95
CA LYS A 319 -44.68 -50.21 -71.26
C LYS A 319 -45.01 -49.54 -72.60
N ASP A 320 -44.37 -48.41 -72.91
CA ASP A 320 -44.53 -47.71 -74.18
C ASP A 320 -44.09 -48.57 -75.37
N ALA A 321 -43.01 -49.34 -75.22
CA ALA A 321 -42.57 -50.31 -76.23
C ALA A 321 -43.62 -51.40 -76.49
N VAL A 322 -44.21 -51.97 -75.43
CA VAL A 322 -45.31 -52.95 -75.58
C VAL A 322 -46.55 -52.32 -76.22
N ILE A 323 -46.90 -51.09 -75.84
CA ILE A 323 -48.01 -50.37 -76.47
C ILE A 323 -47.74 -50.19 -77.98
N GLN A 324 -46.51 -49.87 -78.35
CA GLN A 324 -46.12 -49.71 -79.75
C GLN A 324 -46.23 -51.02 -80.53
N GLU A 325 -45.74 -52.14 -79.97
CA GLU A 325 -45.89 -53.48 -80.57
C GLU A 325 -47.36 -53.86 -80.75
N LEU A 326 -48.20 -53.58 -79.75
CA LEU A 326 -49.65 -53.81 -79.85
C LEU A 326 -50.30 -52.95 -80.93
N LYS A 327 -49.90 -51.68 -81.06
CA LYS A 327 -50.39 -50.80 -82.14
C LYS A 327 -50.02 -51.34 -83.52
N GLU A 328 -48.79 -51.82 -83.70
CA GLU A 328 -48.35 -52.43 -84.94
C GLU A 328 -49.15 -53.69 -85.27
N LYS A 329 -49.41 -54.54 -84.26
CA LYS A 329 -50.26 -55.73 -84.43
C LYS A 329 -51.70 -55.38 -84.77
N VAL A 330 -52.28 -54.35 -84.15
CA VAL A 330 -53.62 -53.85 -84.49
C VAL A 330 -53.64 -53.33 -85.92
N ALA A 331 -52.68 -52.51 -86.33
CA ALA A 331 -52.60 -51.99 -87.70
C ALA A 331 -52.46 -53.13 -88.74
N TYR A 332 -51.67 -54.17 -88.43
CA TYR A 332 -51.57 -55.37 -89.27
C TYR A 332 -52.91 -56.09 -89.41
N LEU A 333 -53.60 -56.33 -88.29
CA LEU A 333 -54.92 -56.98 -88.29
C LEU A 333 -56.00 -56.11 -88.96
N GLU A 334 -55.92 -54.79 -88.85
CA GLU A 334 -56.81 -53.86 -89.55
C GLU A 334 -56.59 -53.92 -91.06
N ALA A 335 -55.34 -53.97 -91.53
CA ALA A 335 -55.01 -54.15 -92.94
C ALA A 335 -55.47 -55.51 -93.49
N GLU A 336 -55.26 -56.59 -92.75
CA GLU A 336 -55.75 -57.92 -93.10
C GLU A 336 -57.29 -57.96 -93.15
N ASN A 337 -57.95 -57.35 -92.16
CA ASN A 337 -59.40 -57.21 -92.18
C ASN A 337 -59.85 -56.43 -93.41
N LEU A 338 -59.21 -55.30 -93.73
CA LEU A 338 -59.56 -54.50 -94.91
C LEU A 338 -59.41 -55.32 -96.19
N GLU A 339 -58.31 -56.05 -96.36
CA GLU A 339 -58.11 -56.94 -97.52
C GLU A 339 -59.21 -58.00 -97.63
N MET A 340 -59.61 -58.60 -96.50
CA MET A 340 -60.71 -59.57 -96.47
C MET A 340 -62.06 -58.92 -96.82
N HIS A 341 -62.31 -57.70 -96.35
CA HIS A 341 -63.50 -56.92 -96.72
C HIS A 341 -63.51 -56.58 -98.21
N ASP A 342 -62.39 -56.12 -98.78
CA ASP A 342 -62.24 -55.82 -100.21
C ASP A 342 -62.50 -57.08 -101.05
N ARG A 343 -61.96 -58.24 -100.64
CA ARG A 343 -62.23 -59.54 -101.28
C ARG A 343 -63.72 -59.89 -101.26
N ILE A 344 -64.41 -59.69 -100.14
CA ILE A 344 -65.85 -59.92 -100.01
C ILE A 344 -66.63 -58.94 -100.90
N GLU A 345 -66.26 -57.66 -100.91
CA GLU A 345 -66.91 -56.63 -101.72
C GLU A 345 -66.79 -56.93 -103.22
N HIS A 346 -65.61 -57.38 -103.69
CA HIS A 346 -65.44 -57.85 -105.06
C HIS A 346 -66.31 -59.07 -105.41
N LEU A 347 -66.53 -60.00 -104.47
CA LEU A 347 -67.44 -61.14 -104.69
C LEU A 347 -68.91 -60.67 -104.75
N ILE A 348 -69.30 -59.74 -103.89
CA ILE A 348 -70.63 -59.11 -103.92
C ILE A 348 -70.82 -58.36 -105.24
N GLU A 349 -69.85 -57.54 -105.66
CA GLU A 349 -69.89 -56.79 -106.91
C GLU A 349 -69.98 -57.70 -108.14
N LYS A 350 -69.27 -58.84 -108.16
CA LYS A 350 -69.42 -59.88 -109.20
C LYS A 350 -70.83 -60.51 -109.20
N GLN A 351 -71.45 -60.70 -108.04
CA GLN A 351 -72.84 -61.20 -107.97
C GLN A 351 -73.85 -60.15 -108.44
N VAL A 352 -73.68 -58.89 -108.05
CA VAL A 352 -74.56 -57.77 -108.43
C VAL A 352 -74.39 -57.39 -109.91
N SER A 353 -73.18 -57.45 -110.47
CA SER A 353 -72.93 -57.21 -111.91
C SER A 353 -73.47 -58.31 -112.82
N ARG A 354 -73.71 -59.51 -112.28
CA ARG A 354 -74.26 -60.67 -113.00
C ARG A 354 -75.79 -60.80 -112.83
N GLY A 355 -76.39 -59.97 -111.99
CA GLY A 355 -77.83 -59.84 -111.78
C GLY A 355 -78.23 -58.37 -111.81
N GLY A 356 -78.55 -57.87 -113.01
CA GLY A 356 -79.10 -56.53 -113.16
C GLY A 356 -80.36 -56.34 -112.31
N HIS A 357 -80.44 -55.15 -111.71
CA HIS A 357 -81.62 -54.51 -111.13
C HIS A 357 -82.06 -54.97 -109.73
N SER A 358 -81.74 -54.16 -108.71
CA SER A 358 -82.79 -53.58 -107.85
C SER A 358 -82.21 -52.46 -106.98
N SER A 359 -82.76 -51.27 -107.13
CA SER A 359 -82.34 -50.05 -106.45
C SER A 359 -83.12 -49.83 -105.15
N ARG A 360 -82.45 -49.13 -104.22
CA ARG A 360 -83.00 -48.18 -103.23
C ARG A 360 -83.39 -48.74 -101.85
N ALA A 361 -82.60 -48.39 -100.84
CA ALA A 361 -82.84 -47.25 -99.93
C ALA A 361 -81.73 -47.21 -98.86
N ARG A 362 -80.94 -46.13 -98.79
CA ARG A 362 -79.91 -45.94 -97.75
C ARG A 362 -80.36 -44.84 -96.79
N SER A 363 -80.96 -45.24 -95.66
CA SER A 363 -81.09 -44.40 -94.47
C SER A 363 -79.72 -44.24 -93.82
N LYS A 364 -79.22 -43.00 -93.70
CA LYS A 364 -78.04 -42.69 -92.88
C LYS A 364 -78.51 -42.37 -91.47
N SER A 365 -78.19 -43.27 -90.53
CA SER A 365 -78.31 -43.06 -89.09
C SER A 365 -77.17 -42.19 -88.59
N GLU A 366 -77.53 -41.23 -87.74
CA GLU A 366 -76.67 -40.37 -86.95
C GLU A 366 -75.78 -41.19 -86.00
N TYR A 367 -74.56 -40.73 -85.77
CA TYR A 367 -73.76 -41.07 -84.59
C TYR A 367 -73.27 -39.77 -83.96
N VAL A 368 -73.94 -39.36 -82.88
CA VAL A 368 -73.43 -38.46 -81.84
C VAL A 368 -73.34 -39.29 -80.57
N SER A 369 -72.16 -39.40 -79.96
CA SER A 369 -71.94 -39.51 -78.49
C SER A 369 -70.46 -39.87 -78.24
N SER A 370 -69.58 -38.90 -77.97
CA SER A 370 -69.32 -38.31 -76.65
C SER A 370 -68.89 -39.32 -75.59
N LYS A 371 -67.58 -39.44 -75.35
CA LYS A 371 -67.03 -39.83 -74.04
C LYS A 371 -65.81 -38.97 -73.72
N ARG A 372 -66.02 -38.03 -72.79
CA ARG A 372 -64.97 -37.33 -72.06
C ARG A 372 -64.19 -38.36 -71.24
N LEU A 373 -62.87 -38.41 -71.42
CA LEU A 373 -62.00 -39.05 -70.45
C LEU A 373 -61.63 -38.02 -69.39
N THR A 374 -62.00 -38.36 -68.17
CA THR A 374 -61.81 -37.69 -66.89
C THR A 374 -60.39 -37.17 -66.70
N GLY A 375 -60.27 -35.90 -66.30
CA GLY A 375 -59.01 -35.27 -65.91
C GLY A 375 -58.35 -35.90 -64.68
N PRO A 376 -57.10 -35.51 -64.38
CA PRO A 376 -56.32 -36.10 -63.30
C PRO A 376 -56.89 -35.71 -61.92
N LYS A 377 -56.95 -36.69 -61.00
CA LYS A 377 -57.33 -36.51 -59.60
C LYS A 377 -56.38 -35.51 -58.90
N PRO A 378 -56.87 -34.56 -58.09
CA PRO A 378 -56.01 -33.70 -57.30
C PRO A 378 -55.38 -34.47 -56.13
N LEU A 379 -54.08 -34.26 -55.91
CA LEU A 379 -53.32 -34.78 -54.77
C LEU A 379 -53.67 -34.01 -53.48
N PRO A 380 -53.55 -34.64 -52.28
CA PRO A 380 -53.91 -33.99 -51.03
C PRO A 380 -52.92 -32.88 -50.65
N LEU A 381 -53.45 -31.73 -50.22
CA LEU A 381 -52.68 -30.63 -49.65
C LEU A 381 -52.09 -31.04 -48.31
N ILE A 382 -50.75 -31.08 -48.23
CA ILE A 382 -50.01 -31.23 -46.98
C ILE A 382 -50.03 -29.87 -46.27
N ARG A 383 -50.58 -29.82 -45.06
CA ARG A 383 -50.44 -28.66 -44.18
C ARG A 383 -49.07 -28.70 -43.51
N VAL A 384 -48.28 -27.65 -43.74
CA VAL A 384 -47.05 -27.38 -43.01
C VAL A 384 -47.46 -26.82 -41.65
N VAL A 385 -47.09 -27.51 -40.57
CA VAL A 385 -47.10 -26.94 -39.22
C VAL A 385 -45.68 -26.44 -39.00
N GLU A 386 -45.53 -25.12 -38.92
CA GLU A 386 -44.28 -24.48 -38.50
C GLU A 386 -44.06 -24.74 -37.01
N THR A 387 -42.83 -25.12 -36.66
CA THR A 387 -42.29 -25.10 -35.29
C THR A 387 -41.01 -24.30 -35.30
#